data_AF-A0A938N3R5-F1
#
_entry.id   AF-A0A938N3R5-F1
#
_cell.length_a   1.000
_cell.length_b   1.000
_cell.length_c   1.000
_cell.angle_alpha   90.00
_cell.angle_beta   90.00
_cell.angle_gamma   90.00
#
_symmetry.space_group_name_H-M   'P 1'
#
loop_
_entity.id
_entity.type
_entity.pdbx_description
1 polymer ?
#
loop_
_entity_poly.entity_id
_entity_poly.type
_entity_poly.pdbx_seq_one_letter_code
_entity_poly.pdbx_strand_id
1 'polypeptide(L)'
;MTINLAPMPDDRREHEAPAKPGGGGAASLLAELRGGETARPEPGAAPRKPSRVSGQTLVLVLVLGVSAASLFTMRQMSKRSGIRLETVDVAYVPDENARRRAVDQARIVRFLSESGSPVQVPRESLDKNPFFLGLESTSLPIGADPAEVEAHRAAELAREQAAQRQEEIQNHLASFTLHSVLGGRNPIARINDVTVRPGDTLNDLFKVVSIEGRSVTLECDGKSYALDLDARKGAAPGTSARPR
;
A
#
# COMPACT_ATOMS: atom_id res chain seq x y z
N MET A 1 25.73 50.60 23.06
CA MET A 1 25.20 49.40 22.38
C MET A 1 25.43 48.22 23.30
N THR A 2 24.41 47.83 24.05
CA THR A 2 24.53 46.91 25.19
C THR A 2 23.70 45.68 24.84
N ILE A 3 24.36 44.52 24.73
CA ILE A 3 23.77 43.23 24.39
C ILE A 3 23.19 42.64 25.67
N ASN A 4 21.87 42.46 25.72
CA ASN A 4 21.16 41.91 26.87
C ASN A 4 20.84 40.43 26.59
N LEU A 5 21.61 39.53 27.22
CA LEU A 5 21.51 38.08 27.11
C LEU A 5 20.69 37.57 28.30
N ALA A 6 19.46 37.13 28.07
CA ALA A 6 18.61 36.55 29.11
C ALA A 6 18.83 35.02 29.22
N PRO A 7 18.85 34.45 30.44
CA PRO A 7 19.23 33.07 30.69
C PRO A 7 18.09 32.06 30.45
N MET A 8 18.56 30.89 30.03
CA MET A 8 17.89 29.61 29.80
C MET A 8 17.21 29.05 31.07
N PRO A 9 15.95 28.58 31.01
CA PRO A 9 15.43 27.65 31.99
C PRO A 9 15.71 26.21 31.56
N ASP A 10 16.54 25.56 32.39
CA ASP A 10 16.90 24.15 32.43
C ASP A 10 15.73 23.36 33.03
N ASP A 11 14.96 22.64 32.20
CA ASP A 11 13.90 21.73 32.65
C ASP A 11 14.31 20.28 32.35
N ARG A 12 15.30 19.82 33.12
CA ARG A 12 15.60 18.40 33.30
C ARG A 12 14.46 17.75 34.08
N ARG A 13 13.56 17.07 33.36
CA ARG A 13 12.81 15.95 33.93
C ARG A 13 13.34 14.67 33.34
N GLU A 14 14.36 14.15 34.01
CA GLU A 14 14.62 12.72 34.10
C GLU A 14 13.37 12.07 34.69
N HIS A 15 12.79 11.07 34.03
CA HIS A 15 12.27 9.85 34.65
C HIS A 15 11.91 8.83 33.56
N GLU A 16 12.62 7.69 33.63
CA GLU A 16 12.10 6.33 33.38
C GLU A 16 12.08 5.78 31.94
N ALA A 17 13.17 5.08 31.60
CA ALA A 17 13.19 3.95 30.65
C ALA A 17 12.87 2.63 31.40
N PRO A 18 12.75 1.44 30.77
CA PRO A 18 12.42 1.07 29.38
C PRO A 18 11.33 -0.05 29.28
N ALA A 19 10.36 0.06 28.38
CA ALA A 19 9.46 -1.05 28.04
C ALA A 19 9.92 -1.79 26.75
N LYS A 20 10.59 -2.91 27.01
CA LYS A 20 10.92 -4.08 26.17
C LYS A 20 10.04 -4.29 24.90
N PRO A 21 10.60 -4.37 23.69
CA PRO A 21 9.87 -4.87 22.51
C PRO A 21 9.74 -6.40 22.56
N GLY A 22 8.50 -6.89 22.53
CA GLY A 22 8.17 -8.31 22.38
C GLY A 22 8.45 -8.79 20.95
N GLY A 23 9.69 -9.20 20.71
CA GLY A 23 10.06 -10.00 19.54
C GLY A 23 9.91 -11.49 19.86
N GLY A 24 8.78 -12.10 19.47
CA GLY A 24 8.55 -13.52 19.61
C GLY A 24 7.55 -14.01 18.57
N GLY A 25 7.99 -14.83 17.62
CA GLY A 25 7.04 -15.45 16.68
C GLY A 25 7.59 -16.31 15.53
N ALA A 26 8.88 -16.24 15.18
CA ALA A 26 9.39 -17.01 14.03
C ALA A 26 10.49 -18.02 14.36
N ALA A 27 11.28 -17.80 15.42
CA ALA A 27 12.43 -18.66 15.73
C ALA A 27 12.08 -19.89 16.59
N SER A 28 10.93 -19.90 17.29
CA SER A 28 10.54 -21.02 18.18
C SER A 28 9.95 -22.22 17.43
N LEU A 29 9.42 -22.04 16.22
CA LEU A 29 8.80 -23.13 15.45
C LEU A 29 9.82 -24.07 14.79
N LEU A 30 11.05 -23.59 14.56
CA LEU A 30 12.15 -24.42 14.04
C LEU A 30 12.85 -25.25 15.13
N ALA A 31 12.72 -24.86 16.40
CA ALA A 31 13.30 -25.60 17.53
C ALA A 31 12.44 -26.80 17.95
N GLU A 32 11.11 -26.75 17.71
CA GLU A 32 10.19 -27.81 18.14
C GLU A 32 10.03 -28.95 17.12
N LEU A 33 10.43 -28.76 15.86
CA LEU A 33 10.35 -29.79 14.82
C LEU A 33 11.55 -30.77 14.79
N ARG A 34 12.55 -30.63 15.68
CA ARG A 34 13.80 -31.42 15.65
C ARG A 34 13.88 -32.54 16.70
N GLY A 35 12.90 -32.67 17.59
CA GLY A 35 12.97 -33.62 18.73
C GLY A 35 11.98 -34.77 18.62
N GLY A 36 12.32 -35.84 17.90
CA GLY A 36 11.40 -36.98 17.79
C GLY A 36 11.98 -38.26 17.20
N GLU A 37 13.24 -38.60 17.47
CA GLU A 37 13.81 -39.89 17.03
C GLU A 37 14.79 -40.46 18.06
N THR A 38 14.31 -41.36 18.93
CA THR A 38 15.11 -42.47 19.47
C THR A 38 14.19 -43.68 19.67
N ALA A 39 14.11 -44.52 18.65
CA ALA A 39 13.56 -45.86 18.76
C ALA A 39 14.65 -46.81 19.27
N ARG A 40 14.43 -47.41 20.44
CA ARG A 40 15.15 -48.61 20.89
C ARG A 40 14.17 -49.79 20.82
N PRO A 41 14.34 -50.76 19.91
CA PRO A 41 13.40 -51.87 19.78
C PRO A 41 13.72 -52.96 20.82
N GLU A 42 12.80 -53.20 21.74
CA GLU A 42 12.71 -54.42 22.56
C GLU A 42 11.82 -55.45 21.82
N PRO A 43 12.22 -56.73 21.73
CA PRO A 43 11.50 -57.74 20.97
C PRO A 43 10.47 -58.44 21.86
N GLY A 44 9.19 -58.14 21.64
CA GLY A 44 8.10 -58.94 22.17
C GLY A 44 6.81 -58.16 22.32
N ALA A 45 5.97 -58.09 21.29
CA ALA A 45 4.65 -57.51 21.43
C ALA A 45 3.59 -58.18 20.53
N ALA A 46 2.59 -58.71 21.23
CA ALA A 46 1.29 -59.20 20.78
C ALA A 46 0.53 -58.19 19.88
N PRO A 47 -0.51 -58.62 19.13
CA PRO A 47 -1.17 -57.80 18.12
C PRO A 47 -1.79 -56.53 18.71
N ARG A 48 -1.30 -55.36 18.28
CA ARG A 48 -1.80 -54.06 18.72
C ARG A 48 -3.13 -53.75 18.03
N LYS A 49 -4.12 -53.42 18.86
CA LYS A 49 -5.45 -52.92 18.48
C LYS A 49 -5.34 -51.71 17.54
N PRO A 50 -6.24 -51.54 16.55
CA PRO A 50 -6.19 -50.42 15.62
C PRO A 50 -6.28 -49.09 16.37
N SER A 51 -5.25 -48.27 16.24
CA SER A 51 -5.17 -46.94 16.86
C SER A 51 -6.21 -46.02 16.23
N ARG A 52 -7.06 -45.44 17.07
CA ARG A 52 -7.94 -44.34 16.65
C ARG A 52 -7.06 -43.19 16.18
N VAL A 53 -7.36 -42.67 15.00
CA VAL A 53 -6.63 -41.55 14.40
C VAL A 53 -6.65 -40.37 15.37
N SER A 54 -5.47 -39.81 15.68
CA SER A 54 -5.35 -38.66 16.56
C SER A 54 -6.17 -37.50 15.99
N GLY A 55 -7.00 -36.86 16.82
CA GLY A 55 -7.79 -35.70 16.40
C GLY A 55 -6.92 -34.60 15.79
N GLN A 56 -5.66 -34.49 16.20
CA GLN A 56 -4.69 -33.56 15.64
C GLN A 56 -4.37 -33.86 14.17
N THR A 57 -4.27 -35.15 13.79
CA THR A 57 -4.06 -35.55 12.39
C THR A 57 -5.27 -35.19 11.54
N LEU A 58 -6.48 -35.30 12.09
CA LEU A 58 -7.71 -34.95 11.39
C LEU A 58 -7.81 -33.44 11.12
N VAL A 59 -7.47 -32.61 12.12
CA VAL A 59 -7.39 -31.15 11.95
C VAL A 59 -6.33 -30.76 10.92
N LEU A 60 -5.15 -31.39 10.97
CA LEU A 60 -4.07 -31.10 10.03
C LEU A 60 -4.48 -31.43 8.58
N VAL A 61 -5.08 -32.60 8.35
CA VAL A 61 -5.58 -33.00 7.01
C VAL A 61 -6.68 -32.05 6.52
N LEU A 62 -7.57 -31.60 7.42
CA LEU A 62 -8.64 -30.67 7.07
C LEU A 62 -8.09 -29.29 6.66
N VAL A 63 -7.16 -28.73 7.43
CA VAL A 63 -6.50 -27.47 7.09
C VAL A 63 -5.76 -27.58 5.76
N LEU A 64 -5.01 -28.67 5.56
CA LEU A 64 -4.28 -28.92 4.31
C LEU A 64 -5.24 -29.02 3.11
N GLY A 65 -6.39 -29.66 3.30
CA GLY A 65 -7.44 -29.76 2.28
C GLY A 65 -8.05 -28.40 1.90
N VAL A 66 -8.34 -27.54 2.89
CA VAL A 66 -8.89 -26.19 2.63
C VAL A 66 -7.87 -25.32 1.91
N SER A 67 -6.60 -25.35 2.32
CA SER A 67 -5.53 -24.60 1.67
C SER A 67 -5.32 -25.06 0.21
N ALA A 68 -5.28 -26.36 -0.04
CA ALA A 68 -5.13 -26.90 -1.39
C ALA A 68 -6.33 -26.52 -2.29
N ALA A 69 -7.55 -26.55 -1.76
CA ALA A 69 -8.74 -26.14 -2.50
C ALA A 69 -8.71 -24.65 -2.88
N SER A 70 -8.32 -23.78 -1.96
CA SER A 70 -8.17 -22.33 -2.21
C SER A 70 -7.13 -22.03 -3.29
N LEU A 71 -5.98 -22.69 -3.23
CA LEU A 71 -4.92 -22.51 -4.22
C LEU A 71 -5.36 -23.04 -5.61
N PHE A 72 -6.15 -24.11 -5.64
CA PHE A 72 -6.69 -24.67 -6.87
C PHE A 72 -7.71 -23.73 -7.54
N THR A 73 -8.58 -23.07 -6.78
CA THR A 73 -9.57 -22.14 -7.35
C THR A 73 -8.91 -20.91 -7.95
N MET A 74 -7.89 -20.34 -7.28
CA MET A 74 -7.09 -19.23 -7.83
C MET A 74 -6.39 -19.63 -9.13
N ARG A 75 -5.80 -20.84 -9.15
CA ARG A 75 -5.13 -21.35 -10.36
C ARG A 75 -6.11 -21.58 -11.52
N GLN A 76 -7.33 -22.02 -11.23
CA GLN A 76 -8.35 -22.26 -12.24
C GLN A 76 -8.94 -20.96 -12.80
N MET A 77 -9.17 -19.95 -11.95
CA MET A 77 -9.61 -18.63 -12.38
C MET A 77 -8.54 -17.90 -13.19
N SER A 78 -7.27 -17.99 -12.78
CA SER A 78 -6.14 -17.40 -13.52
C SER A 78 -6.02 -17.96 -14.94
N LYS A 79 -6.24 -19.27 -15.15
CA LYS A 79 -6.24 -19.87 -16.49
C LYS A 79 -7.43 -19.46 -17.37
N ARG A 80 -8.55 -19.03 -16.78
CA ARG A 80 -9.72 -18.53 -17.52
C ARG A 80 -9.65 -17.04 -17.81
N SER A 81 -8.80 -16.31 -17.10
CA SER A 81 -8.44 -14.90 -17.35
C SER A 81 -7.43 -14.73 -18.50
N GLY A 82 -7.35 -15.69 -19.43
CA GLY A 82 -6.76 -15.39 -20.73
C GLY A 82 -7.56 -14.23 -21.31
N ILE A 83 -6.96 -13.03 -21.31
CA ILE A 83 -7.55 -11.79 -21.78
C ILE A 83 -8.12 -12.10 -23.16
N ARG A 84 -9.43 -12.33 -23.24
CA ARG A 84 -10.12 -12.29 -24.50
C ARG A 84 -10.06 -10.83 -24.87
N LEU A 85 -9.07 -10.49 -25.70
CA LEU A 85 -9.10 -9.30 -26.52
C LEU A 85 -10.32 -9.49 -27.42
N GLU A 86 -11.49 -9.22 -26.86
CA GLU A 86 -12.69 -8.99 -27.62
C GLU A 86 -12.30 -7.83 -28.52
N THR A 87 -12.03 -8.15 -29.79
CA THR A 87 -11.87 -7.16 -30.84
C THR A 87 -13.17 -6.39 -30.83
N VAL A 88 -13.21 -5.29 -30.08
CA VAL A 88 -14.27 -4.32 -30.13
C VAL A 88 -14.24 -3.84 -31.57
N ASP A 89 -15.12 -4.43 -32.38
CA ASP A 89 -15.40 -3.94 -33.71
C ASP A 89 -16.14 -2.62 -33.47
N VAL A 90 -15.35 -1.55 -33.30
CA VAL A 90 -15.85 -0.20 -33.11
C VAL A 90 -16.51 0.15 -34.42
N ALA A 91 -17.80 -0.18 -34.53
CA ALA A 91 -18.66 0.32 -35.57
C ALA A 91 -18.57 1.85 -35.50
N TYR A 92 -17.79 2.41 -36.43
CA TYR A 92 -17.58 3.83 -36.54
C TYR A 92 -18.92 4.46 -36.89
N VAL A 93 -19.66 4.92 -35.88
CA VAL A 93 -20.80 5.81 -36.07
C VAL A 93 -20.19 7.18 -36.30
N PRO A 94 -20.24 7.73 -37.53
CA PRO A 94 -19.73 9.07 -37.78
C PRO A 94 -20.50 10.05 -36.90
N ASP A 95 -19.83 10.54 -35.86
CA ASP A 95 -20.30 11.61 -35.00
C ASP A 95 -20.63 12.82 -35.88
N GLU A 96 -21.85 13.36 -35.82
CA GLU A 96 -22.27 14.52 -36.61
C GLU A 96 -21.38 15.75 -36.34
N ASN A 97 -20.62 15.73 -35.25
CA ASN A 97 -19.61 16.72 -34.90
C ASN A 97 -18.27 16.53 -35.64
N ALA A 98 -18.10 15.50 -36.47
CA ALA A 98 -16.88 15.28 -37.25
C ALA A 98 -16.54 16.47 -38.15
N ARG A 99 -17.55 17.16 -38.71
CA ARG A 99 -17.36 18.39 -39.49
C ARG A 99 -16.85 19.55 -38.62
N ARG A 100 -17.35 19.69 -37.39
CA ARG A 100 -16.86 20.73 -36.46
C ARG A 100 -15.43 20.45 -36.02
N ARG A 101 -15.12 19.20 -35.68
CA ARG A 101 -13.76 18.77 -35.31
C ARG A 101 -12.76 18.94 -36.46
N ALA A 102 -13.16 18.70 -37.71
CA ALA A 102 -12.30 18.93 -38.87
C ALA A 102 -11.95 20.42 -39.06
N VAL A 103 -12.91 21.31 -38.81
CA VAL A 103 -12.70 22.77 -38.85
C VAL A 103 -11.79 23.22 -37.70
N ASP A 104 -11.98 22.67 -36.50
CA ASP A 104 -11.14 22.97 -35.34
C ASP A 104 -9.71 22.46 -35.53
N GLN A 105 -9.54 21.26 -36.09
CA GLN A 105 -8.22 20.72 -36.45
C GLN A 105 -7.51 21.59 -37.49
N ALA A 106 -8.19 22.02 -38.55
CA ALA A 106 -7.60 22.91 -39.55
C ALA A 106 -7.19 24.26 -38.93
N ARG A 107 -7.97 24.77 -37.98
CA ARG A 107 -7.63 25.99 -37.23
C ARG A 107 -6.43 25.79 -36.32
N ILE A 108 -6.32 24.65 -35.62
CA ILE A 108 -5.19 24.33 -34.74
C ILE A 108 -3.90 24.14 -35.55
N VAL A 109 -3.94 23.40 -36.67
CA VAL A 109 -2.77 23.19 -37.54
C VAL A 109 -2.30 24.52 -38.11
N ARG A 110 -3.23 25.37 -38.55
CA ARG A 110 -2.92 26.72 -39.01
C ARG A 110 -2.30 27.56 -37.89
N PHE A 111 -2.85 27.52 -36.69
CA PHE A 111 -2.32 28.24 -35.53
C PHE A 111 -0.92 27.74 -35.15
N LEU A 112 -0.66 26.43 -35.21
CA LEU A 112 0.68 25.85 -35.00
C LEU A 112 1.68 26.30 -36.06
N SER A 113 1.24 26.39 -37.32
CA SER A 113 2.11 26.84 -38.42
C SER A 113 2.42 28.34 -38.37
N GLU A 114 1.47 29.14 -37.88
CA GLU A 114 1.64 30.58 -37.65
C GLU A 114 2.44 30.84 -36.36
N SER A 115 2.30 30.00 -35.33
CA SER A 115 3.03 30.09 -34.06
C SER A 115 4.44 29.50 -34.13
N GLY A 116 5.10 29.61 -35.28
CA GLY A 116 6.46 29.14 -35.57
C GLY A 116 7.55 29.83 -34.75
N SER A 117 7.42 29.85 -33.42
CA SER A 117 8.55 29.86 -32.52
C SER A 117 9.11 28.43 -32.53
N PRO A 118 10.22 28.14 -33.22
CA PRO A 118 10.91 26.89 -32.98
C PRO A 118 11.16 26.84 -31.47
N VAL A 119 10.55 25.87 -30.77
CA VAL A 119 11.02 25.49 -29.43
C VAL A 119 12.36 24.82 -29.70
N GLN A 120 13.35 25.67 -29.92
CA GLN A 120 14.72 25.31 -30.13
C GLN A 120 15.17 24.86 -28.76
N VAL A 121 15.02 23.56 -28.50
CA VAL A 121 15.62 22.93 -27.34
C VAL A 121 17.10 23.32 -27.41
N PRO A 122 17.62 24.08 -26.43
CA PRO A 122 19.01 24.49 -26.43
C PRO A 122 19.87 23.26 -26.70
N ARG A 123 20.86 23.36 -27.59
CA ARG A 123 21.70 22.21 -27.97
C ARG A 123 22.37 21.57 -26.75
N GLU A 124 22.57 22.35 -25.71
CA GLU A 124 23.05 21.95 -24.38
C GLU A 124 22.16 20.88 -23.71
N SER A 125 20.86 20.85 -24.02
CA SER A 125 19.91 19.88 -23.47
C SER A 125 19.80 18.59 -24.29
N LEU A 126 20.47 18.52 -25.46
CA LEU A 126 20.49 17.34 -26.35
C LEU A 126 21.68 16.39 -26.08
N ASP A 127 22.61 16.76 -25.20
CA ASP A 127 23.74 15.89 -24.83
C ASP A 127 23.31 14.69 -23.96
N LYS A 128 22.09 14.72 -23.40
CA LYS A 128 21.48 13.54 -22.77
C LYS A 128 20.83 12.69 -23.83
N ASN A 129 21.60 11.73 -24.35
CA ASN A 129 21.13 10.75 -25.31
C ASN A 129 19.93 9.97 -24.72
N PRO A 130 18.71 10.11 -25.28
CA PRO A 130 17.46 9.64 -24.67
C PRO A 130 17.35 8.12 -24.58
N PHE A 131 18.24 7.39 -25.26
CA PHE A 131 18.34 5.94 -25.18
C PHE A 131 19.10 5.43 -23.95
N PHE A 132 19.68 6.35 -23.13
CA PHE A 132 20.37 5.99 -21.89
C PHE A 132 19.55 6.25 -20.61
N LEU A 133 18.28 6.64 -20.71
CA LEU A 133 17.38 6.92 -19.57
C LEU A 133 16.95 5.70 -18.73
N GLY A 134 17.67 4.58 -18.83
CA GLY A 134 17.56 3.42 -17.93
C GLY A 134 18.89 2.69 -17.73
N LEU A 135 19.99 3.30 -18.20
CA LEU A 135 21.37 2.85 -17.99
C LEU A 135 22.09 3.89 -17.14
N GLU A 136 21.39 4.52 -16.19
CA GLU A 136 22.09 4.95 -14.97
C GLU A 136 22.71 3.67 -14.42
N SER A 137 24.00 3.56 -14.70
CA SER A 137 24.91 2.64 -14.11
C SER A 137 24.70 2.67 -12.60
N THR A 138 23.85 1.77 -12.11
CA THR A 138 24.20 0.93 -10.98
C THR A 138 25.58 0.39 -11.34
N SER A 139 26.62 1.13 -10.98
CA SER A 139 27.97 0.62 -10.93
C SER A 139 27.94 -0.43 -9.83
N LEU A 140 27.45 -1.62 -10.18
CA LEU A 140 27.73 -2.83 -9.44
C LEU A 140 29.25 -2.85 -9.32
N PRO A 141 29.81 -2.89 -8.10
CA PRO A 141 31.25 -3.07 -7.97
C PRO A 141 31.61 -4.31 -8.77
N ILE A 142 32.53 -4.15 -9.72
CA ILE A 142 33.01 -5.22 -10.57
C ILE A 142 33.59 -6.29 -9.63
N GLY A 143 32.83 -7.38 -9.42
CA GLY A 143 33.11 -8.42 -8.42
C GLY A 143 31.95 -8.80 -7.49
N ALA A 144 30.77 -8.17 -7.59
CA ALA A 144 29.63 -8.50 -6.74
C ALA A 144 29.07 -9.92 -7.02
N ASP A 145 28.95 -10.73 -5.97
CA ASP A 145 28.32 -12.05 -6.02
C ASP A 145 26.87 -11.94 -6.52
N PRO A 146 26.37 -12.88 -7.33
CA PRO A 146 24.99 -12.84 -7.87
C PRO A 146 23.92 -12.76 -6.77
N ALA A 147 24.21 -13.24 -5.56
CA ALA A 147 23.35 -13.13 -4.39
C ALA A 147 23.16 -11.67 -3.89
N GLU A 148 24.17 -10.81 -4.02
CA GLU A 148 24.08 -9.40 -3.60
C GLU A 148 23.26 -8.58 -4.61
N VAL A 149 23.35 -8.92 -5.90
CA VAL A 149 22.56 -8.30 -6.96
C VAL A 149 21.07 -8.65 -6.82
N GLU A 150 20.76 -9.89 -6.45
CA GLU A 150 19.39 -10.33 -6.17
C GLU A 150 18.82 -9.68 -4.90
N ALA A 151 19.62 -9.55 -3.84
CA ALA A 151 19.22 -8.84 -2.63
C ALA A 151 18.93 -7.35 -2.90
N HIS A 152 19.73 -6.69 -3.74
CA HIS A 152 19.49 -5.31 -4.16
C HIS A 152 18.19 -5.17 -4.98
N ARG A 153 17.94 -6.06 -5.97
CA ARG A 153 16.68 -6.05 -6.73
C ARG A 153 15.46 -6.33 -5.86
N ALA A 154 15.56 -7.28 -4.92
CA ALA A 154 14.48 -7.56 -3.99
C ALA A 154 14.17 -6.36 -3.09
N ALA A 155 15.21 -5.62 -2.65
CA ALA A 155 15.05 -4.40 -1.88
C ALA A 155 14.43 -3.25 -2.71
N GLU A 156 14.79 -3.11 -3.98
CA GLU A 156 14.17 -2.12 -4.88
C GLU A 156 12.70 -2.43 -5.14
N LEU A 157 12.36 -3.68 -5.48
CA LEU A 157 10.97 -4.10 -5.69
C LEU A 157 10.12 -3.90 -4.42
N ALA A 158 10.69 -4.15 -3.24
CA ALA A 158 9.98 -3.90 -1.97
C ALA A 158 9.70 -2.40 -1.75
N ARG A 159 10.62 -1.52 -2.17
CA ARG A 159 10.42 -0.06 -2.09
C ARG A 159 9.35 0.42 -3.06
N GLU A 160 9.35 -0.07 -4.29
CA GLU A 160 8.34 0.25 -5.30
C GLU A 160 6.94 -0.17 -4.84
N GLN A 161 6.80 -1.39 -4.32
CA GLN A 161 5.52 -1.88 -3.79
C GLN A 161 5.05 -1.05 -2.59
N ALA A 162 5.96 -0.64 -1.71
CA ALA A 162 5.61 0.22 -0.59
C ALA A 162 5.16 1.63 -1.04
N ALA A 163 5.78 2.17 -2.09
CA ALA A 163 5.39 3.46 -2.68
C ALA A 163 4.00 3.37 -3.34
N GLN A 164 3.76 2.34 -4.17
CA GLN A 164 2.46 2.11 -4.81
C GLN A 164 1.33 1.99 -3.78
N ARG A 165 1.56 1.22 -2.71
CA ARG A 165 0.57 1.08 -1.62
C ARG A 165 0.29 2.41 -0.93
N GLN A 166 1.30 3.26 -0.75
CA GLN A 166 1.10 4.60 -0.18
C GLN A 166 0.29 5.50 -1.10
N GLU A 167 0.52 5.44 -2.40
CA GLU A 167 -0.28 6.19 -3.38
C GLU A 167 -1.74 5.72 -3.38
N GLU A 168 -1.99 4.41 -3.34
CA GLU A 168 -3.34 3.85 -3.20
C GLU A 168 -4.04 4.35 -1.94
N ILE A 169 -3.37 4.29 -0.78
CA ILE A 169 -3.90 4.79 0.49
C ILE A 169 -4.22 6.29 0.38
N GLN A 170 -3.34 7.09 -0.21
CA GLN A 170 -3.56 8.54 -0.39
C GLN A 170 -4.73 8.83 -1.35
N ASN A 171 -4.83 8.10 -2.47
CA ASN A 171 -5.91 8.25 -3.43
C ASN A 171 -7.26 7.88 -2.80
N HIS A 172 -7.31 6.79 -2.03
CA HIS A 172 -8.50 6.42 -1.28
C HIS A 172 -8.84 7.45 -0.20
N LEU A 173 -7.85 7.94 0.55
CA LEU A 173 -8.06 8.96 1.56
C LEU A 173 -8.62 10.26 0.96
N ALA A 174 -8.09 10.69 -0.19
CA ALA A 174 -8.55 11.87 -0.92
C ALA A 174 -9.99 11.69 -1.46
N SER A 175 -10.38 10.45 -1.79
CA SER A 175 -11.75 10.14 -2.23
C SER A 175 -12.79 10.26 -1.11
N PHE A 176 -12.39 10.15 0.16
CA PHE A 176 -13.34 10.21 1.27
C PHE A 176 -13.86 11.62 1.52
N THR A 177 -15.18 11.72 1.62
CA THR A 177 -15.94 12.93 1.92
C THR A 177 -16.62 12.75 3.26
N LEU A 178 -16.25 13.52 4.27
CA LEU A 178 -17.05 13.61 5.47
C LEU A 178 -18.23 14.55 5.21
N HIS A 179 -19.46 14.05 5.30
CA HIS A 179 -20.68 14.84 5.06
C HIS A 179 -21.30 15.37 6.34
N SER A 180 -21.35 14.54 7.38
CA SER A 180 -21.88 14.91 8.67
C SER A 180 -21.29 14.04 9.77
N VAL A 181 -21.15 14.64 10.95
CA VAL A 181 -20.82 13.93 12.19
C VAL A 181 -21.93 14.22 13.18
N LEU A 182 -22.53 13.17 13.71
CA LEU A 182 -23.50 13.24 14.78
C LEU A 182 -22.82 12.80 16.07
N GLY A 183 -22.49 13.78 16.91
CA GLY A 183 -21.93 13.54 18.24
C GLY A 183 -22.96 12.96 19.22
N GLY A 184 -22.48 12.49 20.38
CA GLY A 184 -23.33 11.96 21.45
C GLY A 184 -22.69 10.75 22.14
N ARG A 185 -23.49 10.02 22.93
CA ARG A 185 -23.03 8.79 23.61
C ARG A 185 -22.63 7.69 22.62
N ASN A 186 -23.27 7.66 21.46
CA ASN A 186 -22.99 6.74 20.37
C ASN A 186 -22.70 7.57 19.11
N PRO A 187 -21.46 8.00 18.87
CA PRO A 187 -21.14 8.86 17.75
C PRO A 187 -21.29 8.12 16.42
N ILE A 188 -21.77 8.84 15.41
CA ILE A 188 -22.03 8.32 14.06
C ILE A 188 -21.50 9.34 13.05
N ALA A 189 -20.86 8.87 11.99
CA ALA A 189 -20.41 9.72 10.88
C ALA A 189 -20.97 9.23 9.55
N ARG A 190 -21.20 10.15 8.61
CA ARG A 190 -21.58 9.84 7.22
C ARG A 190 -20.42 10.15 6.30
N ILE A 191 -19.78 9.12 5.76
CA ILE A 191 -18.62 9.20 4.86
C ILE A 191 -19.01 8.60 3.52
N ASN A 192 -18.89 9.38 2.43
CA ASN A 192 -19.31 8.97 1.07
C ASN A 192 -20.71 8.33 1.06
N ASP A 193 -21.67 8.98 1.72
CA ASP A 193 -23.05 8.49 1.90
C ASP A 193 -23.26 7.20 2.72
N VAL A 194 -22.18 6.57 3.21
CA VAL A 194 -22.25 5.43 4.12
C VAL A 194 -22.23 5.91 5.57
N THR A 195 -23.13 5.37 6.38
CA THR A 195 -23.20 5.66 7.82
C THR A 195 -22.31 4.69 8.57
N VAL A 196 -21.32 5.19 9.30
CA VAL A 196 -20.30 4.38 10.01
C VAL A 196 -20.21 4.75 11.48
N ARG A 197 -19.79 3.77 12.29
CA ARG A 197 -19.52 3.86 13.72
C ARG A 197 -18.06 3.55 14.03
N PRO A 198 -17.56 3.89 15.24
CA PRO A 198 -16.24 3.43 15.68
C PRO A 198 -16.17 1.90 15.64
N GLY A 199 -15.14 1.36 15.00
CA GLY A 199 -14.94 -0.06 14.78
C GLY A 199 -15.30 -0.56 13.37
N ASP A 200 -16.09 0.20 12.61
CA ASP A 200 -16.47 -0.18 11.24
C ASP A 200 -15.30 0.01 10.27
N THR A 201 -15.33 -0.75 9.17
CA THR A 201 -14.35 -0.68 8.08
C THR A 201 -14.92 0.01 6.84
N LEU A 202 -14.13 0.89 6.24
CA LEU A 202 -14.42 1.61 5.01
C LEU A 202 -13.54 1.06 3.88
N ASN A 203 -14.18 0.60 2.80
CA ASN A 203 -13.52 -0.01 1.63
C ASN A 203 -12.52 -1.12 2.00
N ASP A 204 -12.74 -1.84 3.10
CA ASP A 204 -11.88 -2.91 3.65
C ASP A 204 -10.42 -2.51 3.96
N LEU A 205 -10.09 -1.21 3.85
CA LEU A 205 -8.74 -0.66 3.99
C LEU A 205 -8.59 0.18 5.25
N PHE A 206 -9.62 0.94 5.60
CA PHE A 206 -9.60 1.90 6.70
C PHE A 206 -10.53 1.46 7.82
N LYS A 207 -10.05 1.49 9.05
CA LYS A 207 -10.87 1.23 10.24
C LYS A 207 -11.16 2.53 10.98
N VAL A 208 -12.40 2.76 11.36
CA VAL A 208 -12.78 3.94 12.15
C VAL A 208 -12.36 3.71 13.61
N VAL A 209 -11.46 4.52 14.14
CA VAL A 209 -10.99 4.40 15.54
C VAL A 209 -11.85 5.23 16.47
N SER A 210 -11.99 6.52 16.17
CA SER A 210 -12.75 7.46 16.98
C SER A 210 -13.45 8.50 16.11
N ILE A 211 -14.58 8.99 16.61
CA ILE A 211 -15.37 10.04 15.99
C ILE A 211 -15.53 11.12 17.06
N GLU A 212 -14.87 12.26 16.88
CA GLU A 212 -14.83 13.34 17.87
C GLU A 212 -15.13 14.69 17.22
N GLY A 213 -16.12 15.40 17.78
CA GLY A 213 -16.50 16.73 17.31
C GLY A 213 -16.92 16.74 15.82
N ARG A 214 -16.06 17.31 14.97
CA ARG A 214 -16.22 17.43 13.51
C ARG A 214 -15.15 16.65 12.72
N SER A 215 -14.43 15.78 13.41
CA SER A 215 -13.29 15.03 12.89
C SER A 215 -13.51 13.51 13.08
N VAL A 216 -13.02 12.71 12.14
CA VAL A 216 -13.01 11.25 12.23
C VAL A 216 -11.58 10.75 12.12
N THR A 217 -11.14 9.95 13.09
CA THR A 217 -9.82 9.31 13.04
C THR A 217 -9.95 7.93 12.40
N LEU A 218 -9.33 7.77 11.25
CA LEU A 218 -9.22 6.52 10.51
C LEU A 218 -7.84 5.90 10.76
N GLU A 219 -7.76 4.58 10.84
CA GLU A 219 -6.51 3.84 10.94
C GLU A 219 -6.35 2.93 9.72
N CYS A 220 -5.18 2.96 9.10
CA CYS A 220 -4.78 2.08 8.00
C CYS A 220 -3.30 1.74 8.16
N ASP A 221 -2.95 0.45 8.10
CA ASP A 221 -1.57 -0.05 8.25
C ASP A 221 -0.82 0.52 9.49
N GLY A 222 -1.53 0.72 10.60
CA GLY A 222 -0.99 1.27 11.85
C GLY A 222 -0.73 2.78 11.86
N LYS A 223 -1.16 3.50 10.82
CA LYS A 223 -1.11 4.96 10.73
C LYS A 223 -2.50 5.54 10.92
N SER A 224 -2.59 6.60 11.73
CA SER A 224 -3.83 7.34 11.96
C SER A 224 -3.94 8.54 11.02
N TYR A 225 -5.10 8.68 10.38
CA TYR A 225 -5.45 9.75 9.46
C TYR A 225 -6.68 10.48 10.00
N ALA A 226 -6.60 11.80 10.16
CA ALA A 226 -7.72 12.62 10.60
C ALA A 226 -8.48 13.15 9.36
N LEU A 227 -9.79 12.94 9.33
CA LEU A 227 -10.68 13.48 8.31
C LEU A 227 -11.59 14.53 8.93
N ASP A 228 -11.42 15.78 8.50
CA ASP A 228 -12.19 16.92 8.99
C ASP A 228 -13.30 17.33 8.02
N LEU A 229 -14.43 17.79 8.58
CA LEU A 229 -15.59 18.23 7.80
C LEU A 229 -15.26 19.44 6.90
N ASP A 230 -14.33 20.29 7.34
CA ASP A 230 -14.02 21.58 6.71
C ASP A 230 -12.80 21.52 5.77
N ALA A 231 -12.05 20.40 5.75
CA ALA A 231 -10.80 20.27 4.98
C ALA A 231 -11.00 20.36 3.45
N ARG A 232 -12.22 20.14 2.95
CA ARG A 232 -12.53 20.24 1.51
C ARG A 232 -12.61 21.68 0.98
N LYS A 233 -12.62 22.69 1.85
CA LYS A 233 -12.65 24.08 1.43
C LYS A 233 -11.24 24.69 1.42
N GLY A 234 -10.36 24.14 0.57
CA GLY A 234 -9.18 24.86 0.08
C GLY A 234 -7.92 24.84 0.94
N ALA A 235 -7.53 23.70 1.53
CA ALA A 235 -6.23 23.59 2.18
C ALA A 235 -5.15 23.09 1.19
N ALA A 236 -4.40 24.04 0.63
CA ALA A 236 -3.01 23.80 0.21
C ALA A 236 -2.22 23.20 1.38
N PRO A 237 -1.16 22.39 1.13
CA PRO A 237 -0.39 21.73 2.19
C PRO A 237 0.46 22.78 2.95
N GLY A 238 -0.20 23.48 3.88
CA GLY A 238 0.41 24.43 4.81
C GLY A 238 0.58 23.75 6.16
N THR A 239 1.82 23.35 6.45
CA THR A 239 2.45 23.28 7.77
C THR A 239 1.52 23.63 8.94
N SER A 240 1.16 22.63 9.75
CA SER A 240 0.52 22.85 11.04
C SER A 240 1.49 23.54 11.99
N ALA A 241 1.46 24.87 11.97
CA ALA A 241 2.08 25.72 12.97
C ALA A 241 1.27 25.62 14.29
N ARG A 242 1.84 24.94 15.30
CA ARG A 242 1.62 25.29 16.72
C ARG A 242 1.96 26.79 16.88
N PRO A 243 1.11 27.64 17.49
CA PRO A 243 0.96 27.71 18.96
C PRO A 243 -0.48 28.16 19.37
N ARG A 244 -0.95 28.26 20.62
CA ARG A 244 -0.41 28.65 21.93
C ARG A 244 -1.24 27.98 23.01
#